data_AF-A0A3C2ADR2-F1
#
_entry.id   AF-A0A3C2ADR2-F1
#
_cell.length_a   1.000
_cell.length_b   1.000
_cell.length_c   1.000
_cell.angle_alpha   90.00
_cell.angle_beta   90.00
_cell.angle_gamma   90.00
#
_symmetry.space_group_name_H-M   'P 1'
#
loop_
_entity.id
_entity.type
_entity.pdbx_description
1 polymer ?
#
loop_
_entity_poly.entity_id
_entity_poly.type
_entity_poly.pdbx_seq_one_letter_code
_entity_poly.pdbx_strand_id
1 'polypeptide(L)'
;AQAALSYVRSKAKEMGLNKNFYQKVDIHIHVPEGAIPKDGPSAGITMATALLSALTKRPVKRDIAMTGEITLRGKVLPIGGVKEKLLAAHRGEIYNIILPKENEKDLKDLPANIKKALKINLAENMDEVLKIALEESPIITPKIEAEPDERTYSPIPSSLPIN
;
A
#
# COMPACT_ATOMS: atom_id res chain seq x y z
N ALA A 1 8.80 -5.19 -2.75
CA ALA A 1 8.03 -4.04 -3.28
C ALA A 1 7.21 -4.34 -4.54
N GLN A 2 7.70 -5.15 -5.49
CA GLN A 2 7.03 -5.34 -6.79
C GLN A 2 5.56 -5.82 -6.70
N ALA A 3 5.24 -6.75 -5.80
CA ALA A 3 3.86 -7.23 -5.65
C ALA A 3 2.87 -6.14 -5.20
N ALA A 4 3.30 -5.27 -4.27
CA ALA A 4 2.50 -4.12 -3.82
C ALA A 4 2.23 -3.13 -4.96
N LEU A 5 3.25 -2.80 -5.76
CA LEU A 5 3.09 -1.93 -6.92
C LEU A 5 2.15 -2.55 -7.97
N SER A 6 2.28 -3.85 -8.23
CA SER A 6 1.40 -4.58 -9.16
C SER A 6 -0.05 -4.58 -8.69
N TYR A 7 -0.31 -4.74 -7.39
CA TYR A 7 -1.66 -4.61 -6.83
C TYR A 7 -2.20 -3.18 -6.97
N VAL A 8 -1.41 -2.15 -6.63
CA VAL A 8 -1.84 -0.74 -6.80
C VAL A 8 -2.19 -0.44 -8.25
N ARG A 9 -1.43 -0.98 -9.21
CA ARG A 9 -1.72 -0.85 -10.65
C ARG A 9 -3.04 -1.52 -11.05
N SER A 10 -3.35 -2.69 -10.49
CA SER A 10 -4.61 -3.38 -10.81
C SER A 10 -5.83 -2.65 -10.24
N LYS A 11 -5.66 -1.92 -9.12
CA LYS A 11 -6.71 -1.12 -8.47
C LYS A 11 -6.77 0.34 -8.93
N ALA A 12 -5.93 0.76 -9.88
CA ALA A 12 -5.81 2.17 -10.27
C ALA A 12 -7.16 2.83 -10.59
N LYS A 13 -8.00 2.17 -11.39
CA LYS A 13 -9.33 2.69 -11.78
C LYS A 13 -10.26 2.88 -10.59
N GLU A 14 -10.32 1.90 -9.69
CA GLU A 14 -11.17 1.94 -8.49
C GLU A 14 -10.73 3.05 -7.53
N MET A 15 -9.44 3.39 -7.55
CA MET A 15 -8.82 4.38 -6.66
C MET A 15 -8.72 5.78 -7.30
N GLY A 16 -9.34 5.99 -8.46
CA GLY A 16 -9.32 7.26 -9.19
C GLY A 16 -7.97 7.63 -9.83
N LEU A 17 -7.03 6.69 -9.89
CA LEU A 17 -5.72 6.89 -10.51
C LEU A 17 -5.81 6.69 -12.03
N ASN A 18 -5.07 7.52 -12.78
CA ASN A 18 -4.93 7.33 -14.22
C ASN A 18 -4.29 5.96 -14.50
N LYS A 19 -4.83 5.20 -15.46
CA LYS A 19 -4.33 3.87 -15.84
C LYS A 19 -2.83 3.86 -16.14
N ASN A 20 -2.26 4.97 -16.61
CA ASN A 20 -0.84 5.09 -16.97
C ASN A 20 -0.02 5.94 -15.97
N PHE A 21 -0.49 6.15 -14.74
CA PHE A 21 0.21 6.99 -13.74
C PHE A 21 1.68 6.57 -13.55
N TYR A 22 1.96 5.26 -13.60
CA TYR A 22 3.28 4.68 -13.38
C TYR A 22 4.30 5.01 -14.48
N GLN A 23 3.87 5.53 -15.63
CA GLN A 23 4.78 5.99 -16.70
C GLN A 23 5.27 7.41 -16.47
N LYS A 24 4.60 8.16 -15.58
CA LYS A 24 4.83 9.59 -15.33
C LYS A 24 5.31 9.88 -13.91
N VAL A 25 5.43 8.85 -13.07
CA VAL A 25 5.77 8.98 -11.66
C VAL A 25 6.86 7.98 -11.34
N ASP A 26 8.01 8.52 -10.94
CA ASP A 26 9.08 7.73 -10.34
C ASP A 26 8.75 7.46 -8.88
N ILE A 27 8.87 6.19 -8.48
CA ILE A 27 8.56 5.73 -7.14
C ILE A 27 9.86 5.41 -6.42
N HIS A 28 10.14 6.15 -5.36
CA HIS A 28 11.24 5.90 -4.45
C HIS A 28 10.70 5.39 -3.10
N ILE A 29 11.04 4.17 -2.72
CA ILE A 29 10.68 3.60 -1.42
C ILE A 29 11.94 3.59 -0.55
N HIS A 30 11.90 4.38 0.52
CA HIS A 30 12.95 4.39 1.53
C HIS A 30 12.43 3.73 2.81
N VAL A 31 13.17 2.73 3.30
CA VAL A 31 12.99 2.18 4.64
C VAL A 31 14.25 2.55 5.43
N PRO A 32 14.15 3.46 6.43
CA PRO A 32 15.31 3.95 7.20
C PRO A 32 16.11 2.83 7.87
N GLU A 33 17.31 3.13 8.37
CA GLU A 33 18.27 2.16 8.97
C GLU A 33 18.82 1.13 7.96
N GLY A 34 19.32 1.61 6.81
CA GLY A 34 19.76 0.78 5.68
C GLY A 34 20.92 -0.20 5.95
N ALA A 35 21.55 -0.15 7.12
CA ALA A 35 22.59 -1.11 7.52
C ALA A 35 22.03 -2.45 8.07
N ILE A 36 20.75 -2.47 8.46
CA ILE A 36 20.08 -3.69 8.94
C ILE A 36 19.27 -4.26 7.77
N PRO A 37 19.49 -5.53 7.37
CA PRO A 37 18.68 -6.15 6.32
C PRO A 37 17.20 -6.17 6.72
N LYS A 38 16.38 -5.39 6.01
CA LYS A 38 14.91 -5.36 6.18
C LYS A 38 14.21 -6.26 5.17
N ASP A 39 14.88 -7.35 4.81
CA ASP A 39 14.40 -8.31 3.83
C ASP A 39 13.36 -9.26 4.43
N GLY A 40 12.18 -9.24 3.83
CA GLY A 40 11.10 -10.18 4.13
C GLY A 40 9.80 -9.75 3.47
N PRO A 41 9.00 -10.67 2.93
CA PRO A 41 7.75 -10.33 2.24
C PRO A 41 6.70 -9.74 3.20
N SER A 42 6.92 -9.84 4.51
CA SER A 42 5.99 -9.42 5.57
C SER A 42 5.68 -7.92 5.65
N ALA A 43 6.36 -7.07 4.89
CA ALA A 43 6.04 -5.64 4.74
C ALA A 43 5.17 -5.35 3.50
N GLY A 44 4.63 -6.38 2.84
CA GLY A 44 3.84 -6.28 1.61
C GLY A 44 2.66 -5.32 1.71
N ILE A 45 1.82 -5.51 2.73
CA ILE A 45 0.65 -4.65 2.97
C ILE A 45 1.06 -3.22 3.39
N THR A 46 2.19 -3.08 4.09
CA THR A 46 2.72 -1.78 4.52
C THR A 46 3.16 -0.96 3.31
N MET A 47 3.93 -1.57 2.40
CA MET A 47 4.35 -0.94 1.15
C MET A 47 3.15 -0.58 0.27
N ALA A 48 2.17 -1.48 0.14
CA ALA A 48 0.95 -1.20 -0.64
C ALA A 48 0.16 -0.02 -0.07
N THR A 49 -0.01 0.04 1.26
CA THR A 49 -0.68 1.16 1.94
C THR A 49 0.07 2.47 1.73
N ALA A 50 1.39 2.48 1.91
CA ALA A 50 2.22 3.67 1.74
C ALA A 50 2.17 4.21 0.30
N LEU A 51 2.26 3.32 -0.70
CA LEU A 51 2.13 3.70 -2.11
C LEU A 51 0.75 4.28 -2.41
N LEU A 52 -0.30 3.61 -1.96
CA LEU A 52 -1.66 4.09 -2.20
C LEU A 52 -1.91 5.45 -1.52
N SER A 53 -1.46 5.61 -0.28
CA SER A 53 -1.50 6.87 0.44
C SER A 53 -0.81 8.00 -0.34
N ALA A 54 0.42 7.76 -0.81
CA ALA A 54 1.19 8.76 -1.54
C ALA A 54 0.54 9.18 -2.88
N LEU A 55 -0.04 8.21 -3.59
CA LEU A 55 -0.69 8.42 -4.89
C LEU A 55 -2.08 9.06 -4.78
N THR A 56 -2.85 8.70 -3.75
CA THR A 56 -4.24 9.18 -3.55
C THR A 56 -4.36 10.37 -2.60
N LYS A 57 -3.22 10.80 -2.01
CA LYS A 57 -3.15 11.86 -0.99
C LYS A 57 -4.05 11.62 0.21
N ARG A 58 -4.29 10.34 0.55
CA ARG A 58 -5.02 9.92 1.75
C ARG A 58 -4.02 9.63 2.87
N PRO A 59 -4.07 10.34 4.00
CA PRO A 59 -3.17 10.08 5.12
C PRO A 59 -3.34 8.65 5.67
N VAL A 60 -2.24 8.06 6.10
CA VAL A 60 -2.25 6.83 6.92
C VAL A 60 -2.38 7.25 8.38
N LYS A 61 -3.25 6.56 9.13
CA LYS A 61 -3.41 6.77 10.58
C LYS A 61 -2.09 6.46 11.29
N ARG A 62 -1.67 7.37 12.17
CA ARG A 62 -0.35 7.32 12.82
C ARG A 62 -0.26 6.33 13.97
N ASP A 63 -1.39 5.90 14.51
CA ASP A 63 -1.51 5.00 15.66
C ASP A 63 -1.57 3.51 15.27
N ILE A 64 -1.30 3.17 14.00
CA ILE A 64 -1.42 1.80 13.48
C ILE A 64 -0.06 1.20 13.12
N ALA A 65 0.16 -0.04 13.55
CA ALA A 65 1.20 -0.91 13.01
C ALA A 65 0.56 -2.04 12.19
N MET A 66 1.24 -2.46 11.11
CA MET A 66 0.74 -3.53 10.25
C MET A 66 1.86 -4.45 9.78
N THR A 67 1.55 -5.73 9.62
CA THR A 67 2.43 -6.74 9.03
C THR A 67 1.60 -7.71 8.19
N GLY A 68 2.15 -8.20 7.10
CA GLY A 68 1.46 -9.11 6.19
C GLY A 68 2.14 -9.13 4.83
N GLU A 69 2.25 -10.31 4.25
CA GLU A 69 2.61 -10.44 2.84
C GLU A 69 1.38 -10.16 1.97
N ILE A 70 1.60 -9.69 0.74
CA ILE A 70 0.52 -9.39 -0.22
C ILE A 70 0.75 -10.14 -1.53
N THR A 71 -0.30 -10.75 -2.06
CA THR A 71 -0.31 -11.32 -3.41
C THR A 71 -0.61 -10.25 -4.47
N LEU A 72 -0.36 -10.56 -5.74
CA LEU A 72 -0.74 -9.68 -6.86
C LEU A 72 -2.25 -9.38 -6.94
N ARG A 73 -3.08 -10.25 -6.37
CA ARG A 73 -4.54 -10.11 -6.32
C ARG A 73 -5.05 -9.44 -5.05
N GLY A 74 -4.16 -9.04 -4.14
CA GLY A 74 -4.53 -8.35 -2.90
C GLY A 74 -4.92 -9.26 -1.73
N LYS A 75 -4.77 -10.59 -1.84
CA LYS A 75 -4.86 -11.47 -0.66
C LYS A 75 -3.71 -11.16 0.30
N VAL A 76 -4.02 -11.07 1.60
CA VAL A 76 -3.05 -10.93 2.69
C VAL A 76 -2.64 -12.33 3.17
N LEU A 77 -1.33 -12.58 3.21
CA LEU A 77 -0.76 -13.88 3.56
C LEU A 77 -0.14 -13.84 4.96
N PRO A 78 -0.12 -15.00 5.66
CA PRO A 78 0.45 -15.10 7.00
C PRO A 78 1.94 -14.82 7.02
N ILE A 79 2.44 -14.41 8.18
CA ILE A 79 3.84 -14.07 8.41
C ILE A 79 4.38 -14.84 9.61
N GLY A 80 5.70 -14.99 9.68
CA GLY A 80 6.39 -15.50 10.86
C GLY A 80 6.70 -14.41 11.88
N GLY A 81 6.99 -14.83 13.12
CA GLY A 81 7.43 -13.94 14.19
C GLY A 81 6.35 -12.99 14.71
N VAL A 82 5.09 -13.46 14.76
CA VAL A 82 3.95 -12.64 15.20
C VAL A 82 4.19 -12.11 16.61
N LYS A 83 4.62 -12.96 17.53
CA LYS A 83 4.87 -12.61 18.94
C LYS A 83 5.90 -11.48 19.07
N GLU A 84 7.03 -11.60 18.40
CA GLU A 84 8.13 -10.63 18.44
C GLU A 84 7.67 -9.28 17.88
N LYS A 85 6.90 -9.29 16.78
CA LYS A 85 6.37 -8.08 16.14
C LYS A 85 5.33 -7.37 17.01
N LEU A 86 4.42 -8.12 17.64
CA LEU A 86 3.41 -7.55 18.55
C LEU A 86 4.06 -6.96 19.80
N LEU A 87 5.08 -7.63 20.36
CA LEU A 87 5.85 -7.09 21.47
C LEU A 87 6.64 -5.83 21.08
N ALA A 88 7.19 -5.78 19.87
CA ALA A 88 7.86 -4.59 19.35
C ALA A 88 6.88 -3.42 19.19
N ALA A 89 5.69 -3.66 18.63
CA ALA A 89 4.65 -2.63 18.50
C ALA A 89 4.21 -2.10 19.88
N HIS A 90 3.98 -2.99 20.85
CA HIS A 90 3.66 -2.59 22.21
C HIS A 90 4.78 -1.77 22.87
N ARG A 91 6.05 -2.15 22.69
CA ARG A 91 7.20 -1.36 23.19
C ARG A 91 7.32 0.01 22.52
N GLY A 92 6.90 0.12 21.26
CA GLY A 92 6.79 1.37 20.53
C GLY A 92 5.50 2.14 20.80
N GLU A 93 4.71 1.74 21.81
CA GLU A 93 3.44 2.38 22.21
C GLU A 93 2.37 2.40 21.09
N ILE A 94 2.46 1.45 20.14
CA ILE A 94 1.46 1.27 19.09
C ILE A 94 0.56 0.10 19.47
N TYR A 95 -0.69 0.42 19.82
CA TYR A 95 -1.65 -0.56 20.32
C TYR A 95 -2.64 -1.06 19.26
N ASN A 96 -2.79 -0.34 18.14
CA ASN A 96 -3.72 -0.71 17.07
C ASN A 96 -2.95 -1.45 15.97
N ILE A 97 -3.23 -2.74 15.81
CA ILE A 97 -2.45 -3.64 14.94
C ILE A 97 -3.32 -4.18 13.82
N ILE A 98 -2.80 -4.23 12.60
CA ILE A 98 -3.37 -5.00 11.49
C ILE A 98 -2.52 -6.26 11.28
N LEU A 99 -3.16 -7.42 11.32
CA LEU A 99 -2.52 -8.74 11.23
C LEU A 99 -3.25 -9.62 10.20
N PRO A 100 -2.57 -10.52 9.47
CA PRO A 100 -3.24 -11.46 8.57
C PRO A 100 -4.22 -12.34 9.34
N LYS A 101 -5.41 -12.59 8.78
CA LYS A 101 -6.44 -13.45 9.40
C LYS A 101 -5.91 -14.83 9.76
N GLU A 102 -5.07 -15.41 8.90
CA GLU A 102 -4.46 -16.73 9.11
C GLU A 102 -3.49 -16.78 10.31
N ASN A 103 -3.00 -15.63 10.80
CA ASN A 103 -2.16 -15.54 12.01
C ASN A 103 -2.96 -15.46 13.32
N GLU A 104 -4.30 -15.53 13.28
CA GLU A 104 -5.14 -15.55 14.49
C GLU A 104 -4.75 -16.69 15.45
N LYS A 105 -4.33 -17.84 14.90
CA LYS A 105 -3.84 -18.99 15.67
C LYS A 105 -2.61 -18.68 16.53
N ASP A 106 -1.74 -17.77 16.07
CA ASP A 106 -0.50 -17.41 16.75
C ASP A 106 -0.74 -16.46 17.94
N LEU A 107 -1.94 -15.87 18.03
CA LEU A 107 -2.36 -15.03 19.16
C LEU A 107 -2.56 -15.82 20.46
N LYS A 108 -2.45 -17.15 20.42
CA LYS A 108 -2.45 -18.02 21.62
C LYS A 108 -1.12 -17.97 22.35
N ASP A 109 -0.03 -17.68 21.65
CA ASP A 109 1.33 -17.66 22.21
C ASP A 109 1.69 -16.32 22.87
N LEU A 110 0.76 -15.35 22.80
CA LEU A 110 0.94 -14.02 23.35
C LEU A 110 0.50 -13.96 24.83
N PRO A 111 1.31 -13.35 25.72
CA PRO A 111 0.92 -13.12 27.11
C PRO A 111 -0.41 -12.36 27.23
N ALA A 112 -1.26 -12.77 28.19
CA ALA A 112 -2.62 -12.24 28.33
C ALA A 112 -2.66 -10.72 28.58
N ASN A 113 -1.67 -10.17 29.28
CA ASN A 113 -1.53 -8.73 29.51
C ASN A 113 -1.30 -7.96 28.19
N ILE A 114 -0.45 -8.47 27.30
CA ILE A 114 -0.19 -7.83 26.01
C ILE A 114 -1.39 -7.99 25.08
N LYS A 115 -1.99 -9.18 25.03
CA LYS A 115 -3.18 -9.44 24.21
C LYS A 115 -4.36 -8.53 24.56
N LYS A 116 -4.54 -8.20 25.84
CA LYS A 116 -5.57 -7.25 26.30
C LYS A 116 -5.24 -5.79 25.99
N ALA A 117 -3.95 -5.43 25.92
CA ALA A 117 -3.52 -4.08 25.61
C ALA A 117 -3.60 -3.75 24.11
N LEU A 118 -3.52 -4.76 23.24
CA LEU A 118 -3.53 -4.57 21.79
C LEU A 118 -4.94 -4.70 21.20
N LYS A 119 -5.32 -3.73 20.36
CA LYS A 119 -6.45 -3.85 19.44
C LYS A 119 -5.97 -4.51 18.15
N ILE A 120 -6.31 -5.78 17.96
CA ILE A 120 -5.89 -6.56 16.79
C ILE A 120 -7.01 -6.62 15.76
N ASN A 121 -6.77 -6.05 14.58
CA ASN A 121 -7.65 -6.11 13.43
C ASN A 121 -7.11 -7.18 12.47
N LEU A 122 -7.90 -8.23 12.27
CA LEU A 122 -7.55 -9.32 11.37
C LEU A 122 -8.01 -8.98 9.95
N ALA A 123 -7.13 -9.13 8.96
CA ALA A 123 -7.44 -8.83 7.56
C ALA A 123 -7.14 -10.02 6.64
N GLU A 124 -8.04 -10.29 5.69
CA GLU A 124 -7.89 -11.33 4.66
C GLU A 124 -7.40 -10.75 3.33
N ASN A 125 -7.74 -9.50 3.06
CA ASN A 125 -7.47 -8.81 1.80
C ASN A 125 -7.04 -7.36 2.03
N MET A 126 -6.44 -6.78 1.01
CA MET A 126 -5.88 -5.44 1.07
C MET A 126 -6.95 -4.35 1.20
N ASP A 127 -8.18 -4.60 0.73
CA ASP A 127 -9.26 -3.62 0.82
C ASP A 127 -9.66 -3.39 2.30
N GLU A 128 -9.66 -4.45 3.13
CA GLU A 128 -9.80 -4.37 4.59
C GLU A 128 -8.66 -3.61 5.24
N VAL A 129 -7.41 -3.91 4.86
CA VAL A 129 -6.22 -3.21 5.39
C VAL A 129 -6.34 -1.70 5.12
N LEU A 130 -6.67 -1.31 3.90
CA LEU A 130 -6.79 0.10 3.49
C LEU A 130 -7.93 0.81 4.22
N LYS A 131 -9.07 0.14 4.42
CA LYS A 131 -10.20 0.67 5.19
C LYS A 131 -9.82 0.96 6.64
N ILE A 132 -9.01 0.11 7.24
CA ILE A 132 -8.56 0.29 8.63
C ILE A 132 -7.47 1.37 8.69
N ALA A 133 -6.49 1.33 7.78
CA ALA A 133 -5.25 2.11 7.84
C ALA A 133 -5.36 3.55 7.34
N LEU A 134 -6.19 3.83 6.34
CA LEU A 134 -6.31 5.17 5.77
C LEU A 134 -7.38 6.00 6.48
N GLU A 135 -7.17 7.32 6.52
CA GLU A 135 -8.21 8.25 6.97
C GLU A 135 -9.39 8.31 5.97
N GLU A 136 -10.56 8.62 6.51
CA GLU A 136 -11.78 8.95 5.75
C GLU A 136 -11.66 10.40 5.23
N SER A 137 -10.70 10.61 4.34
CA SER A 137 -10.59 11.85 3.57
C SER A 137 -11.11 11.62 2.15
N PRO A 138 -11.71 12.64 1.49
CA PRO A 138 -12.04 12.54 0.08
C PRO A 138 -10.77 12.18 -0.71
N ILE A 139 -10.91 11.30 -1.70
CA ILE A 139 -9.82 10.94 -2.60
C ILE A 139 -9.44 12.20 -3.38
N ILE A 140 -8.31 12.83 -3.02
CA ILE A 140 -7.74 13.93 -3.79
C ILE A 140 -6.73 13.29 -4.75
N THR A 141 -7.21 12.91 -5.93
CA THR A 141 -6.30 12.49 -6.99
C THR A 141 -5.55 13.71 -7.50
N PRO A 142 -4.20 13.72 -7.49
CA PRO A 142 -3.49 14.70 -8.27
C PRO A 142 -3.95 14.54 -9.73
N LYS A 143 -4.30 15.64 -10.38
CA LYS A 143 -4.42 15.69 -11.84
C LYS A 143 -3.03 15.43 -12.42
N ILE A 144 -2.66 14.16 -12.55
CA ILE A 144 -1.53 13.76 -13.38
C ILE A 144 -2.06 13.88 -14.81
N GLU A 145 -1.98 15.09 -15.36
CA GLU A 145 -2.48 15.40 -16.69
C GLU A 145 -1.75 14.51 -17.72
N ALA A 146 -2.55 13.82 -18.52
CA ALA A 146 -2.02 13.14 -19.68
C ALA A 146 -1.63 14.21 -20.69
N GLU A 147 -0.33 14.49 -20.88
CA GLU A 147 0.10 15.06 -22.15
C GLU A 147 -0.54 14.26 -23.30
N PRO A 148 -1.12 14.95 -24.30
CA PRO A 148 -1.76 14.30 -25.43
C PRO A 148 -0.74 13.38 -26.13
N ASP A 149 -1.18 12.19 -26.51
CA ASP A 149 -0.38 11.23 -27.28
C ASP A 149 0.06 11.90 -28.60
N GLU A 150 1.35 12.21 -28.75
CA GLU A 150 1.92 12.82 -29.97
C GLU A 150 1.65 11.99 -31.24
N ARG A 151 1.16 10.76 -31.10
CA ARG A 151 0.79 9.87 -32.22
C ARG A 151 -0.51 10.27 -32.94
N THR A 152 -1.17 11.35 -32.55
CA THR A 152 -2.28 11.96 -33.31
C THR A 152 -1.85 13.21 -34.09
N TYR A 153 -0.60 13.31 -34.52
CA TYR A 153 -0.27 14.24 -35.60
C TYR A 153 -0.76 13.66 -36.94
N SER A 154 -1.95 14.07 -37.38
CA SER A 154 -2.36 13.85 -38.76
C SER A 154 -1.47 14.74 -39.65
N PRO A 155 -0.75 14.19 -40.64
CA PRO A 155 0.08 15.02 -41.50
C PRO A 155 -0.77 16.07 -42.19
N ILE A 156 -0.33 17.32 -42.14
CA ILE A 156 -0.91 18.42 -42.92
C ILE A 156 -0.80 18.01 -44.40
N PRO A 157 -1.90 17.98 -45.18
CA PRO A 157 -1.82 17.68 -46.60
C PRO A 157 -0.91 18.68 -47.30
N SER A 158 0.14 18.17 -47.94
CA SER A 158 1.14 18.95 -48.65
C SER A 158 0.64 19.42 -50.03
N SER A 159 -0.42 20.21 -50.06
CA SER A 159 -0.85 20.88 -51.29
C SER A 159 -1.75 22.09 -50.98
N LEU A 160 -1.11 23.22 -50.66
CA LEU A 160 -1.74 24.51 -50.92
C LEU A 160 -1.50 24.85 -52.40
N PRO A 161 -2.55 25.04 -53.22
CA PRO A 161 -2.35 25.54 -54.58
C PRO A 161 -1.80 26.96 -54.50
N ILE A 162 -0.62 27.16 -55.08
CA ILE A 162 -0.05 28.48 -55.33
C ILE A 162 -0.85 29.05 -56.49
N ASN A 163 -1.71 30.03 -56.20
CA ASN A 163 -2.27 30.96 -57.19
C ASN A 163 -1.44 32.23 -57.19
#